data_AF-A0A183ELU1-F1
#
_entry.id   AF-A0A183ELU1-F1
#
_cell.length_a   1.000
_cell.length_b   1.000
_cell.length_c   1.000
_cell.angle_alpha   90.00
_cell.angle_beta   90.00
_cell.angle_gamma   90.00
#
_symmetry.space_group_name_H-M   'P 1'
#
loop_
_entity.id
_entity.type
_entity.pdbx_description
1 polymer ?
#
loop_
_entity_poly.entity_id
_entity_poly.type
_entity_poly.pdbx_seq_one_letter_code
_entity_poly.pdbx_strand_id
1 'polypeptide(L)'
;MMVLRSCKPNEFMCNGTIGGAVQCIPRRHFCDGERDCDDGSDEPASCGRRQCSEWQFRCASGQCIPRNWTCNGISDCSDGTDETVTLCGDPSRGGCGAEMFQCASGICIDATLICNTKNDCGDSSDEPLSCNVDECLDSPCEDRCVELPISYRCECTPPRVISRYDNRSCICKPFRAFSLQAADVVTEKIHIGRLYLNMLRFSSQMTY
;
A
#
# COMPACT_ATOMS: atom_id res chain seq x y z
N MET A 1 -33.18 -31.09 41.97
CA MET A 1 -32.31 -30.96 40.78
C MET A 1 -32.08 -29.48 40.53
N MET A 2 -30.85 -28.99 40.71
CA MET A 2 -30.49 -27.62 40.34
C MET A 2 -30.27 -27.60 38.82
N VAL A 3 -31.08 -26.84 38.09
CA VAL A 3 -30.84 -26.58 36.66
C VAL A 3 -29.60 -25.70 36.58
N LEU A 4 -28.49 -26.24 36.07
CA LEU A 4 -27.33 -25.42 35.72
C LEU A 4 -27.78 -24.52 34.56
N ARG A 5 -28.02 -23.24 34.86
CA ARG A 5 -28.34 -22.22 33.86
C ARG A 5 -27.05 -21.87 33.12
N SER A 6 -26.76 -22.59 32.04
CA SER A 6 -25.60 -22.39 31.18
C SER A 6 -26.02 -21.86 29.81
N CYS A 7 -25.19 -21.02 29.21
CA CYS A 7 -25.36 -20.53 27.84
C CYS A 7 -25.08 -21.65 26.80
N LYS A 8 -25.46 -21.42 25.55
CA LYS A 8 -25.14 -22.35 24.45
C LYS A 8 -23.63 -22.35 24.17
N PRO A 9 -23.09 -23.38 23.47
CA PRO A 9 -21.65 -23.50 23.20
C PRO A 9 -20.99 -22.29 22.51
N ASN A 10 -21.75 -21.51 21.73
CA ASN A 10 -21.27 -20.33 20.99
C ASN A 10 -21.65 -19.00 21.65
N GLU A 11 -22.05 -19.02 22.92
CA GLU A 11 -22.42 -17.84 23.70
C GLU A 11 -21.43 -17.65 24.86
N PHE A 12 -21.16 -16.39 25.19
CA PHE A 12 -20.46 -15.95 26.39
C PHE A 12 -21.49 -15.63 27.48
N MET A 13 -21.16 -16.01 28.71
CA MET A 13 -22.01 -15.81 29.89
C MET A 13 -21.54 -14.57 30.65
N CYS A 14 -22.38 -13.55 30.74
CA CYS A 14 -22.09 -12.35 31.53
C CYS A 14 -21.98 -12.71 33.02
N ASN A 15 -21.17 -11.95 33.76
CA ASN A 15 -20.88 -12.21 35.17
C ASN A 15 -22.03 -11.77 36.09
N GLY A 16 -22.80 -10.78 35.68
CA GLY A 16 -23.97 -10.24 36.38
C GLY A 16 -25.23 -11.08 36.20
N THR A 17 -26.08 -11.10 37.24
CA THR A 17 -27.45 -11.63 37.15
C THR A 17 -28.43 -10.51 37.48
N ILE A 18 -29.13 -9.99 36.47
CA ILE A 18 -30.19 -9.00 36.66
C ILE A 18 -31.52 -9.74 36.74
N GLY A 19 -32.28 -9.52 37.82
CA GLY A 19 -33.56 -10.21 38.05
C GLY A 19 -33.44 -11.74 38.22
N GLY A 20 -32.25 -12.25 38.52
CA GLY A 20 -32.00 -13.69 38.67
C GLY A 20 -31.87 -14.47 37.36
N ALA A 21 -31.81 -13.79 36.20
CA ALA A 21 -31.52 -14.40 34.91
C ALA A 21 -30.03 -14.28 34.55
N VAL A 22 -29.50 -15.30 33.87
CA VAL A 22 -28.16 -15.29 33.28
C VAL A 22 -28.27 -14.62 31.92
N GLN A 23 -27.50 -13.56 31.68
CA GLN A 23 -27.39 -12.94 30.36
C GLN A 23 -26.33 -13.70 29.53
N CYS A 24 -26.71 -14.07 28.32
CA CYS A 24 -25.85 -14.76 27.37
C CYS A 24 -25.75 -13.89 26.11
N ILE A 25 -24.53 -13.55 25.71
CA ILE A 25 -24.26 -12.83 24.45
C ILE A 25 -23.55 -13.79 23.49
N PRO A 26 -23.63 -13.62 22.16
CA PRO A 26 -22.85 -14.44 21.25
C PRO A 26 -21.34 -14.23 21.49
N ARG A 27 -20.51 -15.27 21.37
CA ARG A 27 -19.05 -15.16 21.64
C ARG A 27 -18.32 -14.09 20.83
N ARG A 28 -18.86 -13.67 19.68
CA ARG A 28 -18.32 -12.57 18.86
C ARG A 28 -18.44 -11.19 19.53
N HIS A 29 -19.33 -11.07 20.51
CA HIS A 29 -19.57 -9.86 21.31
C HIS A 29 -18.73 -9.84 22.60
N PHE A 30 -17.94 -10.89 22.85
CA PHE A 30 -16.92 -10.81 23.88
C PHE A 30 -15.71 -10.11 23.27
N CYS A 31 -15.23 -9.03 23.90
CA CYS A 31 -14.10 -8.24 23.41
C CYS A 31 -14.37 -7.46 22.10
N ASP A 32 -15.63 -7.16 21.79
CA ASP A 32 -16.05 -6.40 20.62
C ASP A 32 -16.22 -4.88 20.89
N GLY A 33 -15.76 -4.42 22.05
CA GLY A 33 -15.65 -3.03 22.45
C GLY A 33 -16.98 -2.28 22.49
N GLU A 34 -18.09 -2.98 22.35
CA GLU A 34 -19.40 -2.51 22.74
C GLU A 34 -19.74 -3.12 24.10
N ARG A 35 -20.60 -2.43 24.86
CA ARG A 35 -21.09 -2.98 26.11
C ARG A 35 -22.37 -3.76 25.81
N ASP A 36 -22.23 -5.05 25.53
CA ASP A 36 -23.34 -5.97 25.30
C ASP A 36 -23.82 -6.61 26.60
N CYS A 37 -22.95 -6.85 27.58
CA CYS A 37 -23.38 -7.24 28.93
C CYS A 37 -23.83 -6.03 29.74
N ASP A 38 -24.94 -6.16 30.47
CA ASP A 38 -25.46 -5.07 31.31
C ASP A 38 -24.45 -4.65 32.41
N ASP A 39 -23.59 -5.58 32.84
CA ASP A 39 -22.52 -5.36 33.80
C ASP A 39 -21.15 -5.02 33.16
N GLY A 40 -21.06 -5.00 31.83
CA GLY A 40 -19.84 -4.76 31.07
C GLY A 40 -18.76 -5.85 31.22
N SER A 41 -19.14 -7.06 31.67
CA SER A 41 -18.22 -8.17 31.88
C SER A 41 -17.68 -8.81 30.60
N ASP A 42 -18.29 -8.50 29.47
CA ASP A 42 -17.85 -8.79 28.11
C ASP A 42 -16.64 -7.97 27.66
N GLU A 43 -16.42 -6.80 28.26
CA GLU A 43 -15.31 -5.88 27.93
C GLU A 43 -14.34 -5.66 29.11
N PRO A 44 -13.73 -6.73 29.67
CA PRO A 44 -12.78 -6.56 30.76
C PRO A 44 -11.49 -5.89 30.27
N ALA A 45 -10.79 -5.18 31.15
CA ALA A 45 -9.49 -4.58 30.82
C ALA A 45 -8.40 -5.61 30.41
N SER A 46 -8.62 -6.91 30.69
CA SER A 46 -7.77 -8.03 30.27
C SER A 46 -8.04 -8.48 28.83
N CYS A 47 -9.07 -7.96 28.20
CA CYS A 47 -9.28 -8.09 26.78
C CYS A 47 -8.01 -7.60 26.08
N GLY A 48 -7.25 -8.51 25.48
CA GLY A 48 -5.99 -8.16 24.83
C GLY A 48 -6.21 -7.13 23.71
N ARG A 49 -5.14 -6.76 22.98
CA ARG A 49 -5.34 -5.97 21.75
C ARG A 49 -6.31 -6.71 20.85
N ARG A 50 -7.50 -6.13 20.62
CA ARG A 50 -8.52 -6.62 19.69
C ARG A 50 -7.87 -7.16 18.43
N GLN A 51 -8.01 -8.46 18.19
CA GLN A 51 -7.69 -9.07 16.91
C GLN A 51 -8.94 -8.90 16.05
N CYS A 52 -8.92 -7.89 15.18
CA CYS A 52 -9.92 -7.77 14.14
C CYS A 52 -9.84 -9.01 13.23
N SER A 53 -10.96 -9.41 12.63
CA SER A 53 -10.97 -10.50 11.65
C SER A 53 -10.07 -10.15 10.45
N GLU A 54 -9.63 -11.14 9.66
CA GLU A 54 -8.74 -10.92 8.50
C GLU A 54 -9.29 -9.88 7.49
N TRP A 55 -10.61 -9.79 7.37
CA TRP A 55 -11.33 -8.88 6.47
C TRP A 55 -11.62 -7.49 7.06
N GLN A 56 -11.18 -7.23 8.29
CA GLN A 56 -11.41 -5.99 9.00
C GLN A 56 -10.09 -5.21 9.17
N PHE A 57 -10.19 -3.90 9.08
CA PHE A 57 -9.14 -2.96 9.43
C PHE A 57 -9.28 -2.52 10.88
N ARG A 58 -8.16 -2.41 11.58
CA ARG A 58 -8.12 -1.94 12.97
C ARG A 58 -7.74 -0.46 13.01
N CYS A 59 -8.69 0.38 13.39
CA CYS A 59 -8.45 1.79 13.71
C CYS A 59 -7.40 1.93 14.82
N ALA A 60 -6.70 3.06 14.89
CA ALA A 60 -5.76 3.27 16.01
C ALA A 60 -6.48 3.39 17.36
N SER A 61 -7.73 3.87 17.35
CA SER A 61 -8.68 3.84 18.48
C SER A 61 -9.01 2.43 18.95
N GLY A 62 -8.73 1.40 18.15
CA GLY A 62 -8.98 0.00 18.46
C GLY A 62 -10.32 -0.52 17.94
N GLN A 63 -11.14 0.32 17.30
CA GLN A 63 -12.34 -0.08 16.56
C GLN A 63 -11.96 -0.94 15.34
N CYS A 64 -12.78 -1.94 15.01
CA CYS A 64 -12.61 -2.74 13.80
C CYS A 64 -13.67 -2.32 12.78
N ILE A 65 -13.25 -1.88 11.60
CA ILE A 65 -14.13 -1.55 10.48
C ILE A 65 -13.88 -2.52 9.32
N PRO A 66 -14.84 -2.71 8.39
CA PRO A 66 -14.60 -3.43 7.14
C PRO A 66 -13.40 -2.82 6.37
N ARG A 67 -12.55 -3.65 5.76
CA ARG A 67 -11.40 -3.16 4.97
C ARG A 67 -11.80 -2.27 3.80
N ASN A 68 -12.98 -2.46 3.22
CA ASN A 68 -13.49 -1.61 2.13
C ASN A 68 -13.95 -0.22 2.61
N TRP A 69 -13.93 0.04 3.91
CA TRP A 69 -14.24 1.35 4.49
C TRP A 69 -12.99 2.17 4.82
N THR A 70 -11.80 1.65 4.52
CA THR A 70 -10.59 2.47 4.58
C THR A 70 -10.45 3.27 3.31
N CYS A 71 -10.15 4.56 3.43
CA CYS A 71 -9.89 5.46 2.30
C CYS A 71 -11.09 5.63 1.38
N ASN A 72 -12.31 5.59 1.93
CA ASN A 72 -13.56 5.77 1.21
C ASN A 72 -14.06 7.24 1.24
N GLY A 73 -13.30 8.14 1.86
CA GLY A 73 -13.64 9.56 2.02
C GLY A 73 -14.57 9.85 3.21
N ILE A 74 -14.89 8.86 4.03
CA ILE A 74 -15.77 8.94 5.19
C ILE A 74 -14.98 8.47 6.40
N SER A 75 -14.99 9.28 7.48
CA SER A 75 -14.36 8.88 8.75
C SER A 75 -15.28 7.88 9.46
N ASP A 76 -15.11 6.60 9.18
CA ASP A 76 -15.77 5.47 9.84
C ASP A 76 -15.07 5.08 11.14
N CYS A 77 -13.75 5.30 11.24
CA CYS A 77 -13.08 5.23 12.52
C CYS A 77 -13.42 6.46 13.39
N SER A 78 -13.64 6.21 14.68
CA SER A 78 -13.80 7.24 15.71
C SER A 78 -12.64 8.25 15.81
N ASP A 79 -11.45 7.87 15.36
CA ASP A 79 -10.25 8.72 15.28
C ASP A 79 -9.90 9.15 13.84
N GLY A 80 -10.72 8.78 12.85
CA GLY A 80 -10.52 9.03 11.42
C GLY A 80 -9.28 8.39 10.83
N THR A 81 -8.71 7.38 11.49
CA THR A 81 -7.46 6.75 11.03
C THR A 81 -7.58 6.01 9.71
N ASP A 82 -8.77 5.53 9.42
CA ASP A 82 -9.19 4.97 8.14
C ASP A 82 -9.09 5.95 6.96
N GLU A 83 -9.09 7.26 7.21
CA GLU A 83 -8.99 8.32 6.20
C GLU A 83 -7.68 9.11 6.31
N THR A 84 -6.70 8.61 7.07
CA THR A 84 -5.43 9.33 7.23
C THR A 84 -4.55 9.24 6.00
N VAL A 85 -3.85 10.33 5.70
CA VAL A 85 -2.84 10.41 4.63
C VAL A 85 -1.74 9.34 4.77
N THR A 86 -1.41 8.95 5.99
CA THR A 86 -0.42 7.89 6.26
C THR A 86 -0.93 6.51 5.85
N LEU A 87 -2.24 6.27 5.93
CA LEU A 87 -2.88 5.02 5.53
C LEU A 87 -3.26 5.01 4.03
N CYS A 88 -3.89 6.08 3.57
CA CYS A 88 -4.43 6.21 2.21
C CYS A 88 -3.45 6.76 1.18
N GLY A 89 -2.30 7.28 1.64
CA GLY A 89 -1.38 8.03 0.79
C GLY A 89 -1.79 9.49 0.65
N ASP A 90 -0.89 10.29 0.09
CA ASP A 90 -1.10 11.72 -0.17
C ASP A 90 -2.28 11.92 -1.15
N PRO A 91 -3.37 12.61 -0.77
CA PRO A 91 -4.48 12.90 -1.68
C PRO A 91 -4.05 13.75 -2.89
N SER A 92 -2.92 14.46 -2.81
CA SER A 92 -2.27 15.16 -3.93
C SER A 92 -1.58 14.20 -4.91
N ARG A 93 -1.51 12.90 -4.58
CA ARG A 93 -1.08 11.80 -5.44
C ARG A 93 -2.23 10.88 -5.86
N GLY A 94 -3.49 11.33 -5.70
CA GLY A 94 -4.68 10.81 -6.38
C GLY A 94 -4.65 9.30 -6.60
N GLY A 95 -4.77 8.53 -5.53
CA GLY A 95 -4.85 7.09 -5.62
C GLY A 95 -5.80 6.57 -4.57
N CYS A 96 -6.79 5.79 -5.02
CA CYS A 96 -7.45 4.83 -4.16
C CYS A 96 -6.41 3.89 -3.52
N GLY A 97 -6.81 3.11 -2.51
CA GLY A 97 -5.91 2.13 -1.87
C GLY A 97 -5.17 1.25 -2.90
N ALA A 98 -4.04 0.65 -2.52
CA ALA A 98 -3.11 -0.01 -3.45
C ALA A 98 -3.71 -1.08 -4.39
N GLU A 99 -4.92 -1.57 -4.10
CA GLU A 99 -5.67 -2.60 -4.85
C GLU A 99 -6.99 -2.07 -5.46
N MET A 100 -7.20 -0.75 -5.44
CA MET A 100 -8.43 -0.10 -5.89
C MET A 100 -8.16 0.81 -7.10
N PHE A 101 -9.15 0.90 -7.98
CA PHE A 101 -9.13 1.76 -9.15
C PHE A 101 -9.89 3.06 -8.90
N GLN A 102 -9.30 4.17 -9.31
CA GLN A 102 -9.93 5.49 -9.23
C GLN A 102 -10.61 5.83 -10.55
N CYS A 103 -11.93 5.92 -10.52
CA CYS A 103 -12.76 6.44 -11.62
C CYS A 103 -12.43 7.91 -11.91
N ALA A 104 -12.69 8.40 -13.12
CA ALA A 104 -12.54 9.84 -13.40
C ALA A 104 -13.54 10.69 -12.62
N SER A 105 -14.68 10.12 -12.23
CA SER A 105 -15.64 10.68 -11.28
C SER A 105 -15.09 10.87 -9.86
N GLY A 106 -13.94 10.25 -9.55
CA GLY A 106 -13.31 10.26 -8.22
C GLY A 106 -13.77 9.13 -7.30
N ILE A 107 -14.68 8.26 -7.76
CA ILE A 107 -15.12 7.06 -7.03
C ILE A 107 -14.01 6.01 -7.06
N CYS A 108 -13.84 5.29 -5.95
CA CYS A 108 -12.94 4.15 -5.86
C CYS A 108 -13.72 2.85 -5.99
N ILE A 109 -13.34 2.02 -6.96
CA ILE A 109 -13.91 0.68 -7.16
C ILE A 109 -12.81 -0.38 -7.05
N ASP A 110 -13.21 -1.63 -6.83
CA ASP A 110 -12.28 -2.75 -6.80
C ASP A 110 -11.66 -2.99 -8.19
N ALA A 111 -10.39 -3.35 -8.27
CA ALA A 111 -9.72 -3.60 -9.55
C ALA A 111 -10.38 -4.74 -10.38
N THR A 112 -11.13 -5.65 -9.73
CA THR A 112 -11.91 -6.70 -10.41
C THR A 112 -13.16 -6.19 -11.12
N LEU A 113 -13.59 -4.97 -10.83
CA LEU A 113 -14.74 -4.33 -11.47
C LEU A 113 -14.37 -3.56 -12.73
N ILE A 114 -13.08 -3.36 -12.99
CA ILE A 114 -12.62 -2.77 -14.23
C ILE A 114 -12.89 -3.73 -15.38
N CYS A 115 -13.32 -3.22 -16.54
CA CYS A 115 -13.41 -4.01 -17.76
C CYS A 115 -14.36 -5.22 -17.69
N ASN A 116 -15.44 -5.11 -16.93
CA ASN A 116 -16.34 -6.22 -16.61
C ASN A 116 -17.70 -6.19 -17.35
N THR A 117 -17.86 -5.31 -18.34
CA THR A 117 -19.07 -4.98 -19.10
C THR A 117 -20.18 -4.24 -18.32
N LYS A 118 -19.84 -3.63 -17.19
CA LYS A 118 -20.75 -2.81 -16.37
C LYS A 118 -20.12 -1.46 -16.03
N ASN A 119 -20.98 -0.44 -15.99
CA ASN A 119 -20.61 0.89 -15.49
C ASN A 119 -20.74 0.93 -13.96
N ASP A 120 -19.71 0.49 -13.26
CA ASP A 120 -19.58 0.54 -11.81
C ASP A 120 -19.11 1.93 -11.33
N CYS A 121 -18.41 2.69 -12.18
CA CYS A 121 -17.98 4.07 -11.87
C CYS A 121 -19.10 5.13 -11.97
N GLY A 122 -20.22 4.83 -12.62
CA GLY A 122 -21.30 5.78 -12.96
C GLY A 122 -20.99 6.68 -14.17
N ASP A 123 -19.72 6.91 -14.49
CA ASP A 123 -19.24 7.71 -15.62
C ASP A 123 -18.57 6.87 -16.74
N SER A 124 -18.63 5.54 -16.66
CA SER A 124 -17.99 4.57 -17.57
C SER A 124 -16.46 4.63 -17.66
N SER A 125 -15.80 5.26 -16.69
CA SER A 125 -14.34 5.33 -16.63
C SER A 125 -13.65 3.98 -16.42
N ASP A 126 -14.39 3.01 -15.89
CA ASP A 126 -14.01 1.60 -15.73
C ASP A 126 -14.13 0.77 -17.02
N GLU A 127 -14.77 1.31 -18.05
CA GLU A 127 -15.07 0.60 -19.30
C GLU A 127 -14.65 1.38 -20.57
N PRO A 128 -13.42 1.92 -20.64
CA PRO A 128 -12.98 2.65 -21.81
C PRO A 128 -12.84 1.73 -23.04
N LEU A 129 -12.80 2.32 -24.23
CA LEU A 129 -12.53 1.60 -25.47
C LEU A 129 -11.16 0.89 -25.49
N SER A 130 -10.21 1.32 -24.67
CA SER A 130 -8.89 0.69 -24.48
C SER A 130 -8.92 -0.52 -23.53
N CYS A 131 -10.11 -0.94 -23.10
CA CYS A 131 -10.26 -2.07 -22.20
C CYS A 131 -9.77 -3.40 -22.82
N ASN A 132 -8.94 -4.13 -22.08
CA ASN A 132 -8.32 -5.39 -22.49
C ASN A 132 -7.57 -5.31 -23.83
N VAL A 133 -7.03 -4.14 -24.16
CA VAL A 133 -6.15 -3.96 -25.31
C VAL A 133 -4.72 -4.24 -24.87
N ASP A 134 -3.97 -5.04 -25.63
CA ASP A 134 -2.54 -5.23 -25.40
C ASP A 134 -1.78 -4.08 -26.08
N GLU A 135 -1.46 -3.04 -25.31
CA GLU A 135 -0.59 -1.96 -25.80
C GLU A 135 0.91 -2.29 -25.69
N CYS A 136 1.27 -3.39 -25.02
CA CYS A 136 2.65 -3.84 -24.91
C CYS A 136 3.16 -4.53 -26.18
N LEU A 137 2.27 -4.92 -27.10
CA LEU A 137 2.62 -5.54 -28.38
C LEU A 137 3.60 -4.72 -29.24
N ASP A 138 3.49 -3.38 -29.21
CA ASP A 138 4.40 -2.47 -29.94
C ASP A 138 5.63 -2.05 -29.11
N SER A 139 5.84 -2.69 -27.95
CA SER A 139 6.94 -2.38 -27.01
C SER A 139 7.12 -0.87 -26.75
N PRO A 140 6.10 -0.16 -26.24
CA PRO A 140 6.15 1.29 -26.04
C PRO A 140 7.11 1.74 -24.93
N CYS A 141 7.68 0.80 -24.18
CA CYS A 141 8.58 1.02 -23.05
C CYS A 141 10.03 0.70 -23.42
N GLU A 142 10.99 1.41 -22.83
CA GLU A 142 12.42 1.17 -23.09
C GLU A 142 12.91 -0.20 -22.55
N ASP A 143 12.37 -0.65 -21.42
CA ASP A 143 12.82 -1.87 -20.72
C ASP A 143 11.67 -2.89 -20.58
N ARG A 144 10.82 -2.75 -19.55
CA ARG A 144 9.72 -3.68 -19.29
C ARG A 144 8.37 -2.99 -19.43
N CYS A 145 7.48 -3.55 -20.24
CA CYS A 145 6.08 -3.15 -20.34
C CYS A 145 5.22 -4.07 -19.47
N VAL A 146 4.24 -3.51 -18.77
CA VAL A 146 3.26 -4.23 -17.96
C VAL A 146 1.87 -3.83 -18.40
N GLU A 147 1.10 -4.79 -18.90
CA GLU A 147 -0.30 -4.64 -19.26
C GLU A 147 -1.15 -4.41 -17.99
N LEU A 148 -2.09 -3.48 -18.07
CA LEU A 148 -3.13 -3.21 -17.08
C LEU A 148 -4.49 -3.35 -17.78
N PRO A 149 -5.60 -3.54 -17.04
CA PRO A 149 -6.92 -3.77 -17.66
C PRO A 149 -7.38 -2.67 -18.64
N ILE A 150 -6.96 -1.41 -18.45
CA ILE A 150 -7.40 -0.25 -19.24
C ILE A 150 -6.26 0.53 -19.90
N SER A 151 -5.00 0.14 -19.64
CA SER A 151 -3.80 0.89 -20.02
C SER A 151 -2.57 -0.01 -19.86
N TYR A 152 -1.38 0.56 -19.95
CA TYR A 152 -0.12 -0.10 -19.63
C TYR A 152 0.75 0.81 -18.78
N ARG A 153 1.77 0.23 -18.13
CA ARG A 153 2.82 1.01 -17.49
C ARG A 153 4.19 0.44 -17.76
N CYS A 154 5.15 1.35 -17.85
CA CYS A 154 6.55 0.98 -18.03
C CYS A 154 7.24 0.80 -16.68
N GLU A 155 8.08 -0.22 -16.62
CA GLU A 155 8.94 -0.55 -15.50
C GLU A 155 10.39 -0.63 -15.93
N CYS A 156 11.28 -0.22 -15.02
CA CYS A 156 12.71 -0.25 -15.25
C CYS A 156 13.37 -1.24 -14.29
N THR A 157 14.31 -1.99 -14.80
CA THR A 157 15.17 -2.87 -14.00
C THR A 157 16.05 -2.01 -13.07
N PRO A 158 16.05 -2.25 -11.75
CA PRO A 158 16.92 -1.52 -10.82
C PRO A 158 18.40 -1.59 -11.25
N PRO A 159 19.21 -0.52 -11.11
CA PRO A 159 18.98 0.72 -10.35
C PRO A 159 18.34 1.87 -11.18
N ARG A 160 17.81 1.59 -12.37
CA ARG A 160 17.15 2.60 -13.20
C ARG A 160 15.75 2.90 -12.68
N VAL A 161 15.26 4.08 -13.01
CA VAL A 161 13.90 4.51 -12.69
C VAL A 161 13.23 5.06 -13.94
N ILE A 162 11.90 5.02 -13.95
CA ILE A 162 11.13 5.58 -15.05
C ILE A 162 11.31 7.11 -15.11
N SER A 163 11.52 7.63 -16.31
CA SER A 163 11.59 9.05 -16.63
C SER A 163 10.25 9.71 -16.37
N ARG A 164 10.25 10.84 -15.66
CA ARG A 164 9.03 11.62 -15.41
C ARG A 164 8.59 12.47 -16.62
N TYR A 165 9.40 12.53 -17.67
CA TYR A 165 9.12 13.36 -18.84
C TYR A 165 8.20 12.63 -19.84
N ASP A 166 8.47 11.34 -20.05
CA ASP A 166 7.79 10.51 -21.06
C ASP A 166 7.10 9.28 -20.45
N ASN A 167 7.36 8.95 -19.18
CA ASN A 167 6.90 7.73 -18.50
C ASN A 167 7.19 6.43 -19.29
N ARG A 168 8.20 6.44 -20.16
CA ARG A 168 8.56 5.33 -21.06
C ARG A 168 10.05 4.98 -21.03
N SER A 169 10.90 5.99 -20.82
CA SER A 169 12.36 5.85 -20.80
C SER A 169 12.89 5.57 -19.40
N CYS A 170 14.00 4.85 -19.31
CA CYS A 170 14.63 4.44 -18.06
C CYS A 170 15.92 5.23 -17.83
N ILE A 171 15.91 6.09 -16.80
CA ILE A 171 17.07 6.90 -16.43
C ILE A 171 17.77 6.33 -15.20
N CYS A 172 19.09 6.37 -15.18
CA CYS A 172 19.83 6.13 -13.95
C CYS A 172 19.56 7.31 -13.01
N LYS A 173 19.04 7.05 -11.80
CA LYS A 173 19.12 8.10 -10.78
C LYS A 173 20.61 8.33 -10.50
N PRO A 174 21.08 9.59 -10.50
CA PRO A 174 22.34 9.85 -9.84
C PRO A 174 22.15 9.39 -8.40
N PHE A 175 23.02 8.49 -7.92
CA PHE A 175 23.28 8.42 -6.50
C PHE A 175 23.50 9.86 -6.08
N ARG A 176 22.69 10.39 -5.15
CA ARG A 176 23.01 11.68 -4.53
C ARG A 176 24.45 11.53 -4.09
N ALA A 177 25.36 12.18 -4.80
CA ALA A 177 26.70 12.39 -4.31
C ALA A 177 26.47 13.02 -2.95
N PHE A 178 26.86 12.29 -1.91
CA PHE A 178 26.98 12.87 -0.59
C PHE A 178 27.71 14.20 -0.81
N SER A 179 27.14 15.29 -0.31
CA SER A 179 27.77 16.60 -0.37
C SER A 179 29.09 16.49 0.39
N LEU A 180 30.17 16.13 -0.31
CA LEU A 180 31.50 16.45 0.14
C LEU A 180 31.54 17.98 0.07
N GLN A 181 31.38 18.60 1.23
CA GLN A 181 31.72 19.99 1.41
C GLN A 181 33.10 20.21 0.79
N ALA A 182 33.25 21.33 0.10
CA ALA A 182 34.52 21.79 -0.43
C ALA A 182 35.49 22.07 0.73
N ALA A 183 36.15 21.03 1.22
CA ALA A 183 37.32 21.04 2.07
C ALA A 183 37.83 19.59 2.09
N ASP A 184 38.66 19.24 1.11
CA ASP A 184 39.73 18.21 1.15
C ASP A 184 40.08 17.78 -0.28
N VAL A 185 40.56 18.74 -1.07
CA VAL A 185 41.38 18.46 -2.27
C VAL A 185 42.68 19.23 -2.11
N VAL A 186 43.53 18.77 -1.20
CA VAL A 186 44.97 19.00 -1.25
C VAL A 186 45.66 17.70 -0.85
N THR A 187 46.49 17.18 -1.77
CA THR A 187 47.45 16.05 -1.65
C THR A 187 46.82 14.66 -1.43
N GLU A 188 46.94 13.67 -2.32
CA GLU A 188 48.15 13.17 -2.98
C GLU A 188 47.95 12.78 -4.45
N LYS A 189 48.99 13.08 -5.25
CA LYS A 189 49.12 12.71 -6.65
C LYS A 189 49.48 11.22 -6.81
N ILE A 190 48.79 10.56 -7.75
CA ILE A 190 49.35 9.79 -8.88
C ILE A 190 50.46 8.80 -8.53
N HIS A 191 50.15 7.50 -8.50
CA HIS A 191 51.00 6.30 -8.78
C HIS A 191 50.03 5.09 -8.63
N ILE A 192 49.68 4.21 -9.57
CA ILE A 192 50.35 3.54 -10.68
C ILE A 192 49.24 3.01 -11.60
N GLY A 193 49.31 3.26 -12.91
CA GLY A 193 48.33 2.69 -13.83
C GLY A 193 48.45 3.16 -15.29
N ARG A 194 49.68 3.30 -15.82
CA ARG A 194 49.87 3.51 -17.27
C ARG A 194 51.28 3.17 -17.76
N LEU A 195 51.66 1.89 -17.68
CA LEU A 195 52.78 1.35 -18.47
C LEU A 195 52.42 -0.04 -19.04
N TYR A 196 51.30 -0.12 -19.74
CA TYR A 196 51.16 -1.03 -20.87
C TYR A 196 51.02 -0.16 -22.12
N LEU A 197 52.17 0.12 -22.74
CA LEU A 197 52.42 0.35 -24.17
C LEU A 197 53.91 0.69 -24.32
N ASN A 198 54.76 -0.25 -23.90
CA ASN A 198 56.08 -0.40 -24.49
C ASN A 198 55.89 -0.89 -25.92
N MET A 199 56.72 -0.37 -26.84
CA MET A 199 56.70 -0.56 -28.29
C MET A 199 55.85 0.49 -29.03
N LEU A 200 56.46 1.64 -29.32
CA LEU A 200 56.74 2.08 -30.69
C LEU A 200 57.34 3.50 -30.70
N ARG A 201 58.45 3.65 -31.43
CA ARG A 201 59.06 4.91 -31.91
C ARG A 201 59.98 5.68 -30.96
N PHE A 202 61.07 5.03 -30.56
CA PHE A 202 62.37 5.69 -30.64
C PHE A 202 62.82 5.68 -32.11
N SER A 203 62.58 6.78 -32.81
CA SER A 203 63.38 7.12 -33.99
C SER A 203 63.34 8.64 -34.18
N SER A 204 64.53 9.20 -34.31
CA SER A 204 64.81 10.48 -34.98
C SER A 204 64.60 11.77 -34.18
N GLN A 205 65.62 12.15 -33.40
CA GLN A 205 66.21 13.49 -33.56
C GLN A 205 67.73 13.38 -33.63
N MET A 206 68.25 13.31 -34.86
CA MET A 206 69.57 13.80 -35.28
C MET A 206 69.29 15.11 -36.02
N THR A 207 70.16 16.12 -35.83
CA THR A 207 70.15 17.55 -36.26
C THR A 207 69.75 18.46 -35.10
N TYR A 208 70.60 19.31 -34.52
CA TYR A 208 71.93 19.84 -34.86
C TYR A 208 72.74 19.98 -33.56
#